data_AF-A0A1Q6K5H6-F1
#
_entry.id   AF-A0A1Q6K5H6-F1
#
_cell.length_a   1.000
_cell.length_b   1.000
_cell.length_c   1.000
_cell.angle_alpha   90.00
_cell.angle_beta   90.00
_cell.angle_gamma   90.00
#
_symmetry.space_group_name_H-M   'P 1'
#
loop_
_entity.id
_entity.type
_entity.pdbx_description
1 polymer ?
#
loop_
_entity_poly.entity_id
_entity_poly.type
_entity_poly.pdbx_seq_one_letter_code
_entity_poly.pdbx_strand_id
1 'polypeptide(L)'
;MSKRLICSESWLRNKIHVKVYLPVPGSIDKLEAPAMGNSPMERDENIMKFAEEMWFPQYFRAVKRIIDVYERSEMPLRYIIGQEIDIFPMIERVGMYSVFSGKISMDNDSMLDISIVGSGAQIFGHEMGHKLLCVKESNELLENVQEYFGTTEKWAHEIIAELTGEIVANDDTAVKISFIDGRTQEFFKRQILKLAWQ
;
A
#
# COMPACT_ATOMS: atom_id res chain seq x y z
N MET A 1 -14.52 23.25 -8.12
CA MET A 1 -13.67 23.29 -6.93
C MET A 1 -12.22 23.22 -7.36
N SER A 2 -11.47 24.28 -7.09
CA SER A 2 -10.02 24.26 -7.18
C SER A 2 -9.49 23.35 -6.07
N LYS A 3 -8.66 22.36 -6.43
CA LYS A 3 -7.99 21.49 -5.47
C LYS A 3 -6.50 21.81 -5.50
N ARG A 4 -5.90 22.06 -4.34
CA ARG A 4 -4.44 22.16 -4.17
C ARG A 4 -3.95 20.84 -3.57
N LEU A 5 -2.85 20.31 -4.08
CA LEU A 5 -2.18 19.17 -3.47
C LEU A 5 -1.18 19.68 -2.42
N ILE A 6 -1.32 19.23 -1.18
CA ILE A 6 -0.35 19.49 -0.11
C ILE A 6 0.39 18.19 0.22
N CYS A 7 1.58 18.29 0.79
CA CYS A 7 2.43 17.15 1.08
C CYS A 7 3.02 17.24 2.50
N SER A 8 3.12 16.10 3.16
CA SER A 8 3.92 15.91 4.37
C SER A 8 4.70 14.62 4.27
N GLU A 9 5.88 14.58 4.89
CA GLU A 9 6.72 13.39 4.92
C GLU A 9 7.15 13.01 6.33
N SER A 10 7.48 11.74 6.52
CA SER A 10 8.00 11.22 7.78
C SER A 10 8.92 10.02 7.56
N TRP A 11 9.90 9.88 8.45
CA TRP A 11 10.74 8.71 8.55
C TRP A 11 10.23 7.81 9.67
N LEU A 12 9.91 6.57 9.31
CA LEU A 12 9.46 5.55 10.24
C LEU A 12 10.60 4.55 10.51
N ARG A 13 10.36 3.58 11.40
CA ARG A 13 11.33 2.50 11.67
C ARG A 13 11.69 1.73 10.40
N ASN A 14 12.74 0.93 10.47
CA ASN A 14 13.33 0.23 9.32
C ASN A 14 13.80 1.17 8.20
N LYS A 15 14.03 2.45 8.51
CA LYS A 15 14.42 3.49 7.55
C LYS A 15 13.38 3.69 6.42
N ILE A 16 12.12 3.43 6.71
CA ILE A 16 11.03 3.60 5.76
C ILE A 16 10.71 5.09 5.64
N HIS A 17 10.71 5.61 4.42
CA HIS A 17 10.35 7.00 4.12
C HIS A 17 8.93 7.04 3.56
N VAL A 18 8.06 7.81 4.19
CA VAL A 18 6.67 7.96 3.79
C VAL A 18 6.41 9.40 3.35
N LYS A 19 5.83 9.58 2.17
CA LYS A 19 5.27 10.87 1.72
C LYS A 19 3.77 10.72 1.54
N VAL A 20 3.02 11.70 2.01
CA VAL A 20 1.56 11.73 1.94
C VAL A 20 1.15 12.98 1.19
N TYR A 21 0.37 12.82 0.13
CA TYR A 21 -0.16 13.89 -0.68
C TYR A 21 -1.68 13.93 -0.53
N LEU A 22 -2.22 15.07 -0.10
CA LEU A 22 -3.66 15.24 0.13
C LEU A 22 -4.21 16.37 -0.73
N PRO A 23 -5.32 16.13 -1.46
CA PRO A 23 -6.03 17.20 -2.14
C PRO A 23 -6.84 17.98 -1.09
N VAL A 24 -6.61 19.28 -1.00
CA VAL A 24 -7.35 20.19 -0.13
C VAL A 24 -8.10 21.24 -0.95
N PRO A 25 -9.21 21.80 -0.41
CA PRO A 25 -9.90 22.91 -1.05
C PRO A 25 -8.99 24.12 -1.27
N GLY A 26 -9.32 24.94 -2.27
CA GLY A 26 -8.69 26.24 -2.41
C GLY A 26 -9.07 27.19 -1.26
N SER A 27 -8.20 28.15 -0.99
CA SER A 27 -8.40 29.16 0.06
C SER A 27 -9.01 30.47 -0.46
N ILE A 28 -9.01 30.69 -1.78
CA ILE A 28 -9.49 31.95 -2.40
C ILE A 28 -11.01 32.05 -2.35
N ASP A 29 -11.73 31.04 -2.84
CA ASP A 29 -13.19 31.03 -2.85
C ASP A 29 -13.72 30.53 -1.50
N LYS A 30 -14.49 31.38 -0.81
CA LYS A 30 -15.10 31.04 0.50
C LYS A 30 -16.07 29.86 0.39
N LEU A 31 -16.69 29.63 -0.77
CA LEU A 31 -17.63 28.52 -0.97
C LEU A 31 -16.92 27.15 -0.92
N GLU A 32 -15.61 27.10 -1.16
CA GLU A 32 -14.83 25.85 -1.13
C GLU A 32 -14.50 25.40 0.30
N ALA A 33 -14.37 26.34 1.25
CA ALA A 33 -14.03 26.06 2.65
C ALA A 33 -14.70 27.07 3.61
N PRO A 34 -16.05 27.09 3.69
CA PRO A 34 -16.79 28.17 4.36
C PRO A 34 -16.58 28.21 5.88
N ALA A 35 -16.25 27.07 6.49
CA ALA A 35 -15.99 26.94 7.92
C ALA A 35 -14.55 27.29 8.33
N MET A 36 -13.65 27.52 7.37
CA MET A 36 -12.21 27.66 7.64
C MET A 36 -11.76 29.10 7.90
N GLY A 37 -12.68 30.07 7.94
CA GLY A 37 -12.34 31.48 8.19
C GLY A 37 -12.94 32.45 7.18
N ASN A 38 -12.80 33.74 7.48
CA ASN A 38 -13.44 34.80 6.71
C ASN A 38 -12.53 35.38 5.62
N SER A 39 -11.22 35.40 5.85
CA SER A 39 -10.23 35.84 4.86
C SER A 39 -9.56 34.65 4.15
N PRO A 40 -9.02 34.82 2.93
CA PRO A 40 -8.26 33.77 2.26
C PRO A 40 -7.04 33.27 3.06
N MET A 41 -6.33 34.19 3.72
CA MET A 41 -5.13 33.86 4.51
C MET A 41 -5.48 32.99 5.73
N GLU A 42 -6.49 33.40 6.49
CA GLU A 42 -7.01 32.64 7.63
C GLU A 42 -7.54 31.26 7.21
N ARG A 43 -8.20 31.17 6.05
CA ARG A 43 -8.64 29.87 5.48
C ARG A 43 -7.46 28.96 5.15
N ASP A 44 -6.43 29.49 4.51
CA ASP A 44 -5.24 28.70 4.17
C ASP A 44 -4.55 28.16 5.43
N GLU A 45 -4.36 29.01 6.44
CA GLU A 45 -3.76 28.64 7.73
C GLU A 45 -4.58 27.54 8.43
N ASN A 46 -5.91 27.67 8.49
CA ASN A 46 -6.77 26.68 9.14
C ASN A 46 -6.84 25.36 8.35
N ILE A 47 -6.81 25.39 7.01
CA ILE A 47 -6.74 24.18 6.18
C ILE A 47 -5.44 23.43 6.44
N MET A 48 -4.30 24.14 6.45
CA MET A 48 -2.99 23.55 6.72
C MET A 48 -2.91 22.99 8.14
N LYS A 49 -3.37 23.76 9.14
CA LYS A 49 -3.42 23.31 10.53
C LYS A 49 -4.27 22.05 10.68
N PHE A 50 -5.44 22.00 10.05
CA PHE A 50 -6.27 20.80 10.07
C PHE A 50 -5.58 19.60 9.41
N ALA A 51 -4.90 19.81 8.27
CA ALA A 51 -4.16 18.75 7.61
C ALA A 51 -3.01 18.21 8.49
N GLU A 52 -2.24 19.10 9.12
CA GLU A 52 -1.10 18.78 9.99
C GLU A 52 -1.51 18.10 11.30
N GLU A 53 -2.57 18.59 11.94
CA GLU A 53 -2.99 18.09 13.26
C GLU A 53 -3.92 16.88 13.16
N MET A 54 -4.72 16.76 12.10
CA MET A 54 -5.75 15.74 11.99
C MET A 54 -5.50 14.73 10.87
N TRP A 55 -5.22 15.16 9.64
CA TRP A 55 -5.14 14.24 8.50
C TRP A 55 -3.82 13.49 8.40
N PHE A 56 -2.68 14.17 8.22
CA PHE A 56 -1.37 13.54 8.07
C PHE A 56 -1.05 12.53 9.19
N PRO A 57 -1.34 12.81 10.48
CA PRO A 57 -1.11 11.85 11.55
C PRO A 57 -1.86 10.53 11.38
N GLN A 58 -3.03 10.52 10.74
CA GLN A 58 -3.78 9.28 10.47
C GLN A 58 -3.03 8.36 9.51
N TYR A 59 -2.50 8.92 8.41
CA TYR A 59 -1.73 8.17 7.42
C TYR A 59 -0.43 7.61 8.01
N PHE A 60 0.32 8.42 8.77
CA PHE A 60 1.54 7.93 9.42
C PHE A 60 1.25 6.85 10.47
N ARG A 61 0.14 6.95 11.21
CA ARG A 61 -0.31 5.88 12.11
C ARG A 61 -0.69 4.62 11.35
N ALA A 62 -1.35 4.75 10.19
CA ALA A 62 -1.70 3.60 9.36
C ALA A 62 -0.45 2.88 8.85
N VAL A 63 0.54 3.60 8.32
CA VAL A 63 1.80 2.96 7.89
C VAL A 63 2.52 2.30 9.05
N LYS A 64 2.55 2.91 10.25
CA LYS A 64 3.11 2.24 11.44
C LYS A 64 2.46 0.88 11.72
N ARG A 65 1.13 0.80 11.62
CA ARG A 65 0.38 -0.47 11.75
C ARG A 65 0.74 -1.46 10.65
N ILE A 66 0.86 -1.02 9.39
CA ILE A 66 1.29 -1.89 8.29
C ILE A 66 2.68 -2.48 8.58
N ILE A 67 3.61 -1.64 9.05
CA ILE A 67 4.95 -2.11 9.42
C ILE A 67 4.85 -3.12 10.58
N ASP A 68 3.93 -2.92 11.56
CA ASP A 68 3.77 -3.84 12.70
C ASP A 68 3.26 -5.21 12.23
N VAL A 69 2.32 -5.20 11.28
CA VAL A 69 1.77 -6.40 10.66
C VAL A 69 2.85 -7.11 9.85
N TYR A 70 3.59 -6.38 9.02
CA TYR A 70 4.68 -6.93 8.22
C TYR A 70 5.77 -7.57 9.08
N GLU A 71 6.21 -6.89 10.15
CA GLU A 71 7.25 -7.40 11.06
C GLU A 71 6.84 -8.69 11.79
N ARG A 72 5.53 -8.95 11.91
CA ARG A 72 4.99 -10.17 12.51
C ARG A 72 4.66 -11.25 11.48
N SER A 73 4.73 -10.92 10.19
CA SER A 73 4.51 -11.88 9.11
C SER A 73 5.73 -12.80 8.93
N GLU A 74 5.57 -13.84 8.12
CA GLU A 74 6.66 -14.76 7.77
C GLU A 74 7.63 -14.16 6.72
N MET A 75 7.35 -12.95 6.22
CA MET A 75 8.19 -12.29 5.21
C MET A 75 9.51 -11.74 5.81
N PRO A 76 10.64 -11.85 5.09
CA PRO A 76 11.91 -11.31 5.56
C PRO A 76 11.91 -9.78 5.67
N LEU A 77 12.41 -9.24 6.79
CA LEU A 77 12.53 -7.79 7.03
C LEU A 77 13.37 -7.06 5.97
N ARG A 78 14.30 -7.74 5.29
CA ARG A 78 15.13 -7.13 4.24
C ARG A 78 14.35 -6.46 3.13
N TYR A 79 13.11 -6.88 2.86
CA TYR A 79 12.31 -6.28 1.79
C TYR A 79 11.62 -4.98 2.21
N ILE A 80 11.34 -4.79 3.49
CA ILE A 80 10.71 -3.55 3.98
C ILE A 80 11.73 -2.48 4.41
N ILE A 81 12.97 -2.88 4.73
CA ILE A 81 14.02 -1.93 5.12
C ILE A 81 14.31 -0.96 3.97
N GLY A 82 14.26 0.34 4.28
CA GLY A 82 14.53 1.40 3.32
C GLY A 82 13.43 1.61 2.29
N GLN A 83 12.26 0.95 2.43
CA GLN A 83 11.17 1.09 1.46
C GLN A 83 10.65 2.54 1.45
N GLU A 84 10.56 3.12 0.27
CA GLU A 84 9.89 4.40 0.05
C GLU A 84 8.40 4.14 -0.26
N ILE A 85 7.53 4.89 0.43
CA ILE A 85 6.06 4.77 0.31
C ILE A 85 5.47 6.14 -0.03
N ASP A 86 4.78 6.23 -1.17
CA ASP A 86 4.04 7.43 -1.58
C ASP A 86 2.53 7.16 -1.40
N ILE A 87 1.84 7.99 -0.61
CA ILE A 87 0.39 7.89 -0.38
C ILE A 87 -0.29 9.06 -1.07
N PHE A 88 -1.19 8.79 -2.00
CA PHE A 88 -1.92 9.83 -2.73
C PHE A 88 -3.21 9.25 -3.32
N PRO A 89 -4.22 10.08 -3.66
CA PRO A 89 -5.43 9.59 -4.30
C PRO A 89 -5.11 8.90 -5.62
N MET A 90 -5.49 7.63 -5.75
CA MET A 90 -5.30 6.83 -6.96
C MET A 90 -6.64 6.65 -7.67
N ILE A 91 -6.59 6.58 -9.00
CA ILE A 91 -7.75 6.31 -9.84
C ILE A 91 -7.63 4.87 -10.34
N GLU A 92 -8.71 4.09 -10.19
CA GLU A 92 -8.82 2.68 -10.65
C GLU A 92 -7.87 1.67 -10.00
N ARG A 93 -7.04 2.07 -9.02
CA ARG A 93 -6.09 1.20 -8.31
C ARG A 93 -6.00 1.59 -6.85
N VAL A 94 -5.59 0.65 -6.02
CA VAL A 94 -5.40 0.83 -4.56
C VAL A 94 -3.94 0.78 -4.13
N GLY A 95 -3.06 0.27 -4.98
CA GLY A 95 -1.62 0.15 -4.78
C GLY A 95 -0.88 0.09 -6.12
N MET A 96 0.43 0.33 -6.07
CA MET A 96 1.36 0.06 -7.18
C MET A 96 2.81 -0.01 -6.71
N TYR A 97 3.51 -1.07 -7.07
CA TYR A 97 4.97 -1.14 -7.05
C TYR A 97 5.57 -0.60 -8.36
N SER A 98 6.50 0.34 -8.26
CA SER A 98 7.23 0.88 -9.42
C SER A 98 8.59 0.21 -9.57
N VAL A 99 8.78 -0.54 -10.67
CA VAL A 99 10.08 -1.15 -11.00
C VAL A 99 11.17 -0.10 -11.25
N PHE A 100 10.80 1.07 -11.75
CA PHE A 100 11.76 2.14 -12.07
C PHE A 100 12.31 2.86 -10.84
N SER A 101 11.45 3.16 -9.87
CA SER A 101 11.85 3.90 -8.66
C SER A 101 12.02 3.00 -7.42
N GLY A 102 11.56 1.75 -7.47
CA GLY A 102 11.52 0.85 -6.32
C GLY A 102 10.49 1.23 -5.27
N LYS A 103 9.63 2.22 -5.54
CA LYS A 103 8.64 2.76 -4.60
C LYS A 103 7.37 1.93 -4.59
N ILE A 104 6.69 1.94 -3.44
CA ILE A 104 5.32 1.47 -3.31
C ILE A 104 4.42 2.69 -3.18
N SER A 105 3.46 2.82 -4.09
CA SER A 105 2.42 3.83 -4.03
C SER A 105 1.14 3.21 -3.49
N MET A 106 0.39 3.93 -2.64
CA MET A 106 -0.86 3.44 -2.07
C MET A 106 -1.95 4.52 -2.07
N ASP A 107 -3.19 4.09 -2.30
CA ASP A 107 -4.34 4.96 -2.25
C ASP A 107 -4.63 5.45 -0.83
N ASN A 108 -5.08 6.70 -0.71
CA ASN A 108 -5.32 7.34 0.58
C ASN A 108 -6.47 6.67 1.37
N ASP A 109 -7.54 6.24 0.70
CA ASP A 109 -8.71 5.65 1.37
C ASP A 109 -8.41 4.19 1.74
N SER A 110 -7.71 3.47 0.87
CA SER A 110 -7.23 2.11 1.16
C SER A 110 -6.24 2.07 2.33
N MET A 111 -5.34 3.06 2.42
CA MET A 111 -4.41 3.17 3.54
C MET A 111 -5.11 3.33 4.90
N LEU A 112 -6.32 3.89 4.92
CA LEU A 112 -7.11 4.09 6.14
C LEU A 112 -8.15 3.00 6.37
N ASP A 113 -8.08 1.90 5.61
CA ASP A 113 -9.03 0.77 5.66
C ASP A 113 -10.48 1.21 5.40
N ILE A 114 -10.67 2.28 4.62
CA ILE A 114 -12.00 2.77 4.21
C ILE A 114 -12.52 1.96 3.02
N SER A 115 -11.62 1.47 2.16
CA SER A 115 -11.97 0.69 0.98
C SER A 115 -12.28 -0.77 1.30
N ILE A 116 -13.25 -1.38 0.60
CA ILE A 116 -13.69 -2.78 0.82
C ILE A 116 -12.72 -3.81 0.18
N VAL A 117 -11.66 -3.35 -0.50
CA VAL A 117 -10.83 -4.20 -1.38
C VAL A 117 -9.79 -5.03 -0.62
N GLY A 118 -9.54 -4.72 0.65
CA GLY A 118 -8.54 -5.37 1.51
C GLY A 118 -8.00 -4.38 2.55
N SER A 119 -7.33 -4.89 3.59
CA SER A 119 -6.64 -4.01 4.55
C SER A 119 -5.43 -3.33 3.91
N GLY A 120 -5.01 -2.18 4.43
CA GLY A 120 -3.79 -1.51 3.99
C GLY A 120 -2.56 -2.43 4.06
N ALA A 121 -2.49 -3.33 5.04
CA ALA A 121 -1.40 -4.31 5.15
C ALA A 121 -1.44 -5.37 4.04
N GLN A 122 -2.64 -5.82 3.65
CA GLN A 122 -2.81 -6.75 2.53
C GLN A 122 -2.38 -6.11 1.21
N ILE A 123 -2.82 -4.88 0.95
CA ILE A 123 -2.45 -4.15 -0.28
C ILE A 123 -0.94 -3.90 -0.29
N PHE A 124 -0.36 -3.48 0.84
CA PHE A 124 1.09 -3.32 0.93
C PHE A 124 1.85 -4.63 0.66
N GLY A 125 1.35 -5.75 1.20
CA GLY A 125 1.93 -7.07 0.96
C GLY A 125 1.79 -7.51 -0.50
N HIS A 126 0.68 -7.18 -1.17
CA HIS A 126 0.50 -7.39 -2.60
C HIS A 126 1.59 -6.68 -3.40
N GLU A 127 1.81 -5.39 -3.15
CA GLU A 127 2.88 -4.63 -3.83
C GLU A 127 4.28 -5.16 -3.48
N MET A 128 4.47 -5.69 -2.27
CA MET A 128 5.71 -6.36 -1.89
C MET A 128 5.94 -7.66 -2.67
N GLY A 129 4.87 -8.36 -3.07
CA GLY A 129 4.94 -9.52 -3.95
C GLY A 129 5.44 -9.15 -5.34
N HIS A 130 4.95 -8.04 -5.92
CA HIS A 130 5.51 -7.51 -7.16
C HIS A 130 6.98 -7.12 -7.02
N LYS A 131 7.37 -6.49 -5.91
CA LYS A 131 8.78 -6.20 -5.61
C LYS A 131 9.61 -7.48 -5.55
N LEU A 132 9.14 -8.50 -4.84
CA LEU A 132 9.82 -9.79 -4.70
C LEU A 132 10.13 -10.40 -6.07
N LEU A 133 9.14 -10.47 -6.95
CA LEU A 133 9.30 -10.99 -8.32
C LEU A 133 10.29 -10.18 -9.16
N CYS A 134 10.42 -8.87 -8.91
CA CYS A 134 11.37 -8.04 -9.64
C CYS A 134 12.82 -8.20 -9.17
N VAL A 135 13.04 -8.56 -7.90
CA VAL A 135 14.40 -8.60 -7.30
C VAL A 135 14.94 -10.02 -7.12
N LYS A 136 14.12 -11.05 -7.37
CA LYS A 136 14.50 -12.45 -7.28
C LYS A 136 14.34 -13.15 -8.63
N GLU A 137 15.12 -14.21 -8.83
CA GLU A 137 14.94 -15.12 -9.95
C GLU A 137 13.70 -16.00 -9.69
N SER A 138 12.56 -15.62 -10.25
CA SER A 138 11.25 -16.20 -9.94
C SER A 138 10.68 -17.07 -11.07
N ASN A 139 11.45 -17.37 -12.11
CA ASN A 139 10.96 -18.07 -13.31
C ASN A 139 10.29 -19.41 -12.98
N GLU A 140 10.92 -20.23 -12.13
CA GLU A 140 10.35 -21.53 -11.71
C GLU A 140 9.01 -21.36 -10.99
N LEU A 141 8.90 -20.39 -10.08
CA LEU A 141 7.65 -20.12 -9.37
C LEU A 141 6.56 -19.61 -10.32
N LEU A 142 6.91 -18.71 -11.24
CA LEU A 142 5.99 -18.17 -12.23
C LEU A 142 5.46 -19.28 -13.15
N GLU A 143 6.35 -20.11 -13.70
CA GLU A 143 5.99 -21.25 -14.55
C GLU A 143 5.06 -22.22 -13.82
N ASN A 144 5.38 -22.56 -12.57
CA ASN A 144 4.55 -23.44 -11.74
C ASN A 144 3.14 -22.87 -11.52
N VAL A 145 3.01 -21.57 -11.23
CA VAL A 145 1.71 -20.91 -11.06
C VAL A 145 0.95 -20.86 -12.39
N GLN A 146 1.64 -20.54 -13.50
CA GLN A 146 1.03 -20.51 -14.83
C GLN A 146 0.49 -21.87 -15.26
N GLU A 147 1.29 -22.93 -15.08
CA GLU A 147 0.90 -24.30 -15.43
C GLU A 147 -0.27 -24.78 -14.57
N TYR A 148 -0.20 -24.56 -13.26
CA TYR A 148 -1.24 -25.02 -12.33
C TYR A 148 -2.59 -24.34 -12.59
N PHE A 149 -2.60 -23.02 -12.81
CA PHE A 149 -3.84 -22.26 -13.01
C PHE A 149 -4.25 -22.12 -14.48
N GLY A 150 -3.44 -22.61 -15.42
CA GLY A 150 -3.68 -22.45 -16.86
C GLY A 150 -3.77 -20.98 -17.27
N THR A 151 -2.86 -20.14 -16.75
CA THR A 151 -2.97 -18.68 -16.84
C THR A 151 -1.79 -18.00 -17.54
N THR A 152 -1.94 -16.72 -17.86
CA THR A 152 -0.86 -15.91 -18.44
C THR A 152 0.15 -15.50 -17.37
N GLU A 153 1.36 -15.15 -17.80
CA GLU A 153 2.41 -14.64 -16.90
C GLU A 153 1.93 -13.44 -16.07
N LYS A 154 1.19 -12.51 -16.69
CA LYS A 154 0.59 -11.37 -16.00
C LYS A 154 -0.29 -11.82 -14.83
N TRP A 155 -1.19 -12.78 -15.06
CA TRP A 155 -2.06 -13.28 -14.01
C TRP A 155 -1.31 -14.09 -12.95
N ALA A 156 -0.24 -14.80 -13.33
CA ALA A 156 0.61 -15.46 -12.34
C ALA A 156 1.31 -14.45 -11.42
N HIS A 157 1.73 -13.30 -11.95
CA HIS A 157 2.25 -12.19 -11.12
C HIS A 157 1.21 -11.71 -10.12
N GLU A 158 -0.03 -11.45 -10.57
CA GLU A 158 -1.13 -11.02 -9.69
C GLU A 158 -1.45 -12.08 -8.62
N ILE A 159 -1.49 -13.37 -8.98
CA ILE A 159 -1.75 -14.45 -8.01
C ILE A 159 -0.65 -14.50 -6.94
N ILE A 160 0.62 -14.40 -7.34
CA ILE A 160 1.75 -14.39 -6.40
C ILE A 160 1.70 -13.14 -5.51
N ALA A 161 1.37 -11.98 -6.09
CA ALA A 161 1.20 -10.73 -5.35
C ALA A 161 0.09 -10.87 -4.30
N GLU A 162 -1.10 -11.33 -4.69
CA GLU A 162 -2.22 -11.55 -3.76
C GLU A 162 -1.86 -12.51 -2.63
N LEU A 163 -1.25 -13.65 -2.94
CA LEU A 163 -0.80 -14.60 -1.92
C LEU A 163 0.25 -13.99 -0.99
N THR A 164 1.12 -13.11 -1.50
CA THR A 164 2.07 -12.34 -0.66
C THR A 164 1.33 -11.35 0.24
N GLY A 165 0.30 -10.69 -0.27
CA GLY A 165 -0.61 -9.85 0.51
C GLY A 165 -1.23 -10.59 1.69
N GLU A 166 -1.71 -11.81 1.46
CA GLU A 166 -2.27 -12.65 2.52
C GLU A 166 -1.24 -13.11 3.55
N ILE A 167 0.00 -13.45 3.12
CA ILE A 167 1.10 -13.80 4.04
C ILE A 167 1.40 -12.62 4.97
N VAL A 168 1.46 -11.40 4.42
CA VAL A 168 1.70 -10.19 5.21
C VAL A 168 0.54 -9.90 6.16
N ALA A 169 -0.70 -9.93 5.67
CA ALA A 169 -1.87 -9.55 6.46
C ALA A 169 -2.23 -10.54 7.58
N ASN A 170 -1.70 -11.77 7.53
CA ASN A 170 -1.90 -12.82 8.54
C ASN A 170 -3.39 -13.13 8.82
N ASP A 171 -4.03 -13.69 7.78
CA ASP A 171 -5.23 -14.54 7.70
C ASP A 171 -6.59 -14.18 8.38
N ASP A 172 -6.67 -13.32 9.40
CA ASP A 172 -7.96 -13.03 10.08
C ASP A 172 -8.79 -11.91 9.41
N THR A 173 -8.14 -11.02 8.65
CA THR A 173 -8.79 -9.89 7.96
C THR A 173 -8.48 -9.84 6.47
N ALA A 174 -7.78 -10.83 5.94
CA ALA A 174 -7.40 -10.87 4.53
C ALA A 174 -8.61 -11.27 3.67
N VAL A 175 -8.85 -10.53 2.59
CA VAL A 175 -9.76 -10.98 1.53
C VAL A 175 -9.06 -12.13 0.82
N LYS A 176 -9.52 -13.36 1.08
CA LYS A 176 -8.92 -14.58 0.50
C LYS A 176 -9.28 -14.74 -0.96
N ILE A 177 -8.34 -15.28 -1.75
CA ILE A 177 -8.62 -15.69 -3.12
C ILE A 177 -9.62 -16.86 -3.12
N SER A 178 -10.89 -16.57 -3.40
CA SER A 178 -12.01 -17.51 -3.19
C SER A 178 -12.05 -18.72 -4.12
N PHE A 179 -11.29 -18.70 -5.22
CA PHE A 179 -11.23 -19.79 -6.20
C PHE A 179 -10.09 -20.78 -5.98
N ILE A 180 -9.25 -20.58 -4.96
CA ILE A 180 -8.13 -21.46 -4.62
C ILE A 180 -8.47 -22.20 -3.32
N ASP A 181 -8.38 -23.52 -3.31
CA ASP A 181 -8.56 -24.27 -2.07
C ASP A 181 -7.41 -24.04 -1.09
N GLY A 182 -7.68 -24.19 0.21
CA GLY A 182 -6.70 -23.86 1.26
C GLY A 182 -5.39 -24.66 1.17
N ARG A 183 -5.38 -25.87 0.62
CA ARG A 183 -4.12 -26.64 0.47
C ARG A 183 -3.26 -26.07 -0.64
N THR A 184 -3.88 -25.71 -1.76
CA THR A 184 -3.19 -25.09 -2.90
C THR A 184 -2.65 -23.71 -2.53
N GLN A 185 -3.45 -22.91 -1.82
CA GLN A 185 -3.05 -21.62 -1.28
C GLN A 185 -1.81 -21.75 -0.38
N GLU A 186 -1.85 -22.66 0.59
CA GLU A 186 -0.73 -22.92 1.50
C GLU A 186 0.51 -23.43 0.76
N PHE A 187 0.35 -24.29 -0.24
CA PHE A 187 1.46 -24.78 -1.07
C PHE A 187 2.20 -23.62 -1.75
N PHE A 188 1.47 -22.73 -2.44
CA PHE A 188 2.09 -21.61 -3.14
C PHE A 188 2.65 -20.56 -2.17
N LYS A 189 1.97 -20.28 -1.04
CA LYS A 189 2.52 -19.41 0.03
C LYS A 189 3.88 -19.90 0.52
N ARG A 190 4.05 -21.22 0.71
CA ARG A 190 5.35 -21.80 1.08
C ARG A 190 6.42 -21.63 0.00
N GLN A 191 6.05 -21.76 -1.28
CA GLN A 191 7.01 -21.52 -2.37
C GLN A 191 7.42 -20.04 -2.44
N ILE A 192 6.47 -19.12 -2.25
CA ILE A 192 6.73 -17.68 -2.17
C ILE A 192 7.68 -17.38 -1.00
N LEU A 193 7.43 -17.93 0.19
CA LEU A 193 8.31 -17.78 1.34
C LEU A 193 9.69 -18.37 1.08
N LYS A 194 9.78 -19.55 0.48
CA LYS A 194 11.06 -20.17 0.11
C LYS A 194 11.87 -19.25 -0.81
N LEU A 195 11.25 -18.69 -1.84
CA LEU A 195 11.86 -17.70 -2.73
C LEU A 195 12.26 -16.42 -1.96
N ALA A 196 11.39 -15.94 -1.08
CA ALA A 196 11.64 -14.73 -0.30
C ALA A 196 12.85 -14.88 0.61
N TRP A 197 13.05 -16.06 1.22
CA TRP A 197 14.12 -16.35 2.18
C TRP A 197 15.48 -16.71 1.57
N GLN A 198 15.53 -17.11 0.29
CA GLN A 198 16.78 -17.17 -0.51
C GLN A 198 17.42 -15.79 -0.64
#